data_AF-A0A7K8HX43-F1
#
_entry.id   AF-A0A7K8HX43-F1
#
_cell.length_a   1.000
_cell.length_b   1.000
_cell.length_c   1.000
_cell.angle_alpha   90.00
_cell.angle_beta   90.00
_cell.angle_gamma   90.00
#
_symmetry.space_group_name_H-M   'P 1'
#
loop_
_entity.id
_entity.type
_entity.pdbx_description
1 polymer ?
#
loop_
_entity_poly.entity_id
_entity_poly.type
_entity_poly.pdbx_seq_one_letter_code
_entity_poly.pdbx_strand_id
1 'polypeptide(L)'
;DAANSSQYLYEYLDEEDYGLYGLCTKEEVLSFSRVFLPSFYTVIFLVGMAGNALLFAVLLMYIKKKKKMTELYLLNMVVSDFFLLLTLPFWALYISQWLTWDILCPVLNAMYTLNFYSGVFFVSCMSLDMYLQIVHACSPHSSTVWRNSVLVLLVMWILSIALSIPDGLFTSTRQITNTTIMCTQDYGQEHLFWKVVFRVIQNILGFLFPFLFMTFCYSRIACVLSASQIPGFRRALCLVLTLVGVFFVLWCPYNVVLVLHSLQDVGVIRSCESSRKLDYALQITESLSFVHCCLNPLLYAFVKKRFRAYL
;
A
#
# COMPACT_ATOMS: atom_id res chain seq x y z
N ASP A 1 37.21 -40.86 33.39
CA ASP A 1 37.76 -40.19 32.19
C ASP A 1 37.14 -40.83 30.95
N ALA A 2 36.00 -40.31 30.50
CA ALA A 2 35.86 -39.22 29.53
C ALA A 2 36.22 -39.71 28.11
N ALA A 3 35.21 -40.04 27.29
CA ALA A 3 34.58 -39.16 26.28
C ALA A 3 35.56 -38.81 25.13
N ASN A 4 35.27 -39.09 23.85
CA ASN A 4 34.17 -38.46 23.13
C ASN A 4 33.79 -39.24 21.85
N SER A 5 32.49 -39.52 21.72
CA SER A 5 31.78 -39.94 20.51
C SER A 5 31.04 -38.71 19.98
N SER A 6 31.03 -38.50 18.65
CA SER A 6 30.07 -37.59 18.00
C SER A 6 29.66 -38.15 16.64
N GLN A 7 29.03 -39.32 16.69
CA GLN A 7 28.17 -39.82 15.64
C GLN A 7 26.79 -39.16 15.82
N TYR A 8 26.47 -38.18 14.97
CA TYR A 8 25.16 -37.51 14.99
C TYR A 8 24.08 -38.53 14.58
N LEU A 9 23.31 -38.96 15.58
CA LEU A 9 22.13 -39.80 15.49
C LEU A 9 20.98 -38.95 14.94
N TYR A 10 20.50 -39.25 13.73
CA TYR A 10 19.19 -38.80 13.29
C TYR A 10 18.15 -39.59 14.09
N GLU A 11 17.65 -38.98 15.15
CA GLU A 11 16.57 -39.50 15.97
C GLU A 11 15.28 -39.41 15.14
N TYR A 12 14.78 -40.57 14.69
CA TYR A 12 13.45 -40.70 14.11
C TYR A 12 12.45 -40.33 15.20
N LEU A 13 11.81 -39.17 15.07
CA LEU A 13 10.66 -38.81 15.90
C LEU A 13 9.48 -39.72 15.53
N ASP A 14 8.95 -40.42 16.52
CA ASP A 14 7.81 -41.36 16.42
C ASP A 14 6.53 -40.66 15.92
N GLU A 15 5.68 -41.43 15.22
CA GLU A 15 4.40 -41.00 14.65
C GLU A 15 3.39 -40.47 15.69
N GLU A 16 3.59 -40.69 16.98
CA GLU A 16 2.68 -40.20 18.03
C GLU A 16 2.77 -38.68 18.27
N ASP A 17 3.89 -38.02 17.93
CA ASP A 17 4.06 -36.58 18.17
C ASP A 17 3.41 -35.70 17.07
N TYR A 18 3.04 -36.31 15.94
CA TYR A 18 2.20 -35.68 14.91
C TYR A 18 0.74 -35.52 15.34
N GLY A 19 0.30 -36.20 16.40
CA GLY A 19 -1.06 -36.10 16.93
C GLY A 19 -1.34 -34.84 17.75
N LEU A 20 -0.31 -34.17 18.28
CA LEU A 20 -0.46 -33.04 19.20
C LEU A 20 -0.44 -31.67 18.50
N TYR A 21 0.12 -31.59 17.29
CA TYR A 21 0.08 -30.43 16.42
C TYR A 21 -0.75 -30.75 15.18
N GLY A 22 -2.07 -30.74 15.34
CA GLY A 22 -2.99 -30.88 14.21
C GLY A 22 -2.56 -29.96 13.06
N LEU A 23 -2.46 -30.52 11.86
CA LEU A 23 -2.30 -29.77 10.60
C LEU A 23 -3.20 -28.53 10.66
N CYS A 24 -2.61 -27.34 10.57
CA CYS A 24 -3.34 -26.08 10.72
C CYS A 24 -4.24 -25.89 9.49
N THR A 25 -5.43 -26.49 9.49
CA THR A 25 -6.39 -26.46 8.38
C THR A 25 -7.04 -25.08 8.30
N LYS A 26 -6.77 -24.34 7.23
CA LYS A 26 -7.27 -22.98 6.97
C LYS A 26 -8.52 -22.96 6.07
N GLU A 27 -9.33 -24.01 6.09
CA GLU A 27 -10.46 -24.20 5.16
C GLU A 27 -11.52 -23.11 5.25
N GLU A 28 -11.89 -22.69 6.47
CA GLU A 28 -12.86 -21.61 6.70
C GLU A 28 -12.37 -20.29 6.09
N VAL A 29 -11.07 -19.98 6.23
CA VAL A 29 -10.43 -18.80 5.65
C VAL A 29 -10.61 -18.83 4.14
N LEU A 30 -10.20 -19.94 3.52
CA LEU A 30 -10.27 -20.11 2.08
C LEU A 30 -11.70 -20.02 1.55
N SER A 31 -12.69 -20.55 2.27
CA SER A 31 -14.10 -20.50 1.86
C SER A 31 -14.67 -19.08 1.87
N PHE A 32 -14.37 -18.28 2.91
CA PHE A 32 -14.77 -16.88 3.01
C PHE A 32 -14.09 -16.04 1.92
N SER A 33 -12.77 -16.19 1.79
CA SER A 33 -11.96 -15.46 0.80
C SER A 33 -12.42 -15.70 -0.64
N ARG A 34 -12.83 -16.93 -0.98
CA ARG A 34 -13.29 -17.28 -2.34
C ARG A 34 -14.58 -16.58 -2.77
N VAL A 35 -15.44 -16.19 -1.83
CA VAL A 35 -16.71 -15.50 -2.15
C VAL A 35 -16.55 -13.99 -1.97
N PHE A 36 -15.94 -13.58 -0.86
CA PHE A 36 -15.81 -12.18 -0.48
C PHE A 36 -14.84 -11.42 -1.39
N LEU A 37 -13.61 -11.95 -1.60
CA LEU A 37 -12.56 -11.21 -2.31
C LEU A 37 -12.88 -10.94 -3.78
N PRO A 38 -13.36 -11.92 -4.59
CA PRO A 38 -13.69 -11.64 -5.99
C PRO A 38 -14.82 -10.61 -6.12
N SER A 39 -15.83 -10.69 -5.26
CA SER A 39 -16.94 -9.74 -5.21
C SER A 39 -16.44 -8.34 -4.84
N PHE A 40 -15.60 -8.26 -3.79
CA PHE A 40 -15.00 -7.01 -3.33
C PHE A 40 -14.10 -6.37 -4.40
N TYR A 41 -13.18 -7.12 -4.99
CA TYR A 41 -12.29 -6.63 -6.05
C TYR A 41 -13.06 -6.14 -7.28
N THR A 42 -14.17 -6.81 -7.64
CA THR A 42 -15.03 -6.35 -8.74
C THR A 42 -15.69 -5.02 -8.42
N VAL A 43 -16.21 -4.83 -7.20
CA VAL A 43 -16.82 -3.57 -6.78
C VAL A 43 -15.79 -2.44 -6.76
N ILE A 44 -14.62 -2.66 -6.15
CA ILE A 44 -13.54 -1.66 -6.10
C ILE A 44 -13.05 -1.33 -7.50
N PHE A 45 -12.91 -2.31 -8.39
CA PHE A 45 -12.56 -2.07 -9.79
C PHE A 45 -13.58 -1.13 -10.46
N LEU A 46 -14.88 -1.44 -10.39
CA LEU A 46 -15.90 -0.64 -11.07
C LEU A 46 -15.99 0.78 -10.51
N VAL A 47 -16.10 0.91 -9.18
CA VAL A 47 -16.23 2.21 -8.51
C VAL A 47 -14.93 3.02 -8.64
N GLY A 48 -13.79 2.37 -8.41
CA GLY A 48 -12.47 2.97 -8.49
C GLY A 48 -12.16 3.45 -9.91
N MET A 49 -12.42 2.64 -10.93
CA MET A 49 -12.17 3.02 -12.33
C MET A 49 -13.04 4.21 -12.75
N ALA A 50 -14.34 4.18 -12.44
CA ALA A 50 -15.25 5.28 -12.77
C ALA A 50 -14.85 6.58 -12.05
N GLY A 51 -14.57 6.50 -10.74
CA GLY A 51 -14.19 7.66 -9.93
C GLY A 51 -12.85 8.26 -10.36
N ASN A 52 -11.83 7.42 -10.57
CA ASN A 52 -10.51 7.87 -10.99
C ASN A 52 -10.50 8.39 -12.44
N ALA A 53 -11.29 7.81 -13.35
CA ALA A 53 -11.47 8.34 -14.70
C ALA A 53 -12.08 9.74 -14.71
N LEU A 54 -13.12 9.96 -13.90
CA LEU A 54 -13.72 11.28 -13.74
C LEU A 54 -12.71 12.28 -13.15
N LEU A 55 -12.02 11.91 -12.07
CA LEU A 55 -11.02 12.76 -11.43
C LEU A 55 -9.87 13.09 -12.40
N PHE A 56 -9.37 12.10 -13.14
CA PHE A 56 -8.32 12.29 -14.15
C PHE A 56 -8.72 13.30 -15.22
N ALA A 57 -9.91 13.16 -15.81
CA ALA A 57 -10.43 14.08 -16.83
C ALA A 57 -10.49 15.52 -16.32
N VAL A 58 -10.94 15.69 -15.08
CA VAL A 58 -11.07 16.99 -14.42
C VAL A 58 -9.71 17.62 -14.16
N LEU A 59 -8.76 16.85 -13.63
CA LEU A 59 -7.41 17.32 -13.35
C LEU A 59 -6.70 17.77 -14.61
N LEU A 60 -6.86 17.04 -15.72
CA LEU A 60 -6.32 17.46 -17.02
C LEU A 60 -6.86 18.82 -17.47
N MET A 61 -8.17 19.07 -17.30
CA MET A 61 -8.77 20.38 -17.61
C MET A 61 -8.23 21.50 -16.71
N TYR A 62 -8.05 21.23 -15.41
CA TYR A 62 -7.54 22.20 -14.45
C TYR A 62 -6.06 22.53 -14.66
N ILE A 63 -5.22 21.53 -14.94
CA ILE A 63 -3.79 21.71 -15.18
C ILE A 63 -3.56 22.59 -16.42
N LYS A 64 -4.30 22.34 -17.52
CA LYS A 64 -4.23 23.17 -18.73
C LYS A 64 -4.56 24.64 -18.46
N LYS A 65 -5.45 24.94 -17.52
CA LYS A 65 -5.90 26.30 -17.21
C LYS A 65 -5.05 27.01 -16.16
N LYS A 66 -4.60 26.31 -15.11
CA LYS A 66 -4.04 26.93 -13.91
C LYS A 66 -2.62 26.50 -13.53
N LYS A 67 -2.07 25.46 -14.18
CA LYS A 67 -0.70 24.95 -13.95
C LYS A 67 -0.30 24.89 -12.47
N LYS A 68 -1.15 24.29 -11.63
CA LYS A 68 -0.89 24.12 -10.19
C LYS A 68 -0.17 22.80 -9.93
N MET A 69 0.89 22.82 -9.12
CA MET A 69 1.67 21.62 -8.77
C MET A 69 0.86 20.57 -8.02
N THR A 70 0.04 21.01 -7.07
CA THR A 70 -0.87 20.14 -6.30
C THR A 70 -1.74 19.24 -7.20
N GLU A 71 -2.24 19.77 -8.31
CA GLU A 71 -3.07 19.01 -9.25
C GLU A 71 -2.22 18.02 -10.07
N LEU A 72 -0.94 18.33 -10.32
CA LEU A 72 -0.01 17.45 -11.03
C LEU A 72 0.42 16.26 -10.16
N TYR A 73 0.67 16.47 -8.86
CA TYR A 73 0.90 15.37 -7.91
C TYR A 73 -0.33 14.46 -7.81
N LEU A 74 -1.52 15.04 -7.69
CA LEU A 74 -2.77 14.29 -7.65
C LEU A 74 -3.03 13.52 -8.95
N LEU A 75 -2.69 14.09 -10.11
CA LEU A 75 -2.80 13.39 -11.40
C LEU A 75 -1.92 12.13 -11.43
N ASN A 76 -0.67 12.21 -10.95
CA ASN A 76 0.24 11.06 -10.91
C ASN A 76 -0.24 10.01 -9.91
N MET A 77 -0.82 10.42 -8.78
CA MET A 77 -1.47 9.51 -7.84
C MET A 77 -2.61 8.73 -8.51
N VAL A 78 -3.48 9.43 -9.27
CA VAL A 78 -4.58 8.79 -10.02
C VAL A 78 -4.06 7.83 -11.11
N VAL A 79 -2.94 8.17 -11.77
CA VAL A 79 -2.28 7.25 -12.71
C VAL A 79 -1.83 5.98 -11.99
N SER A 80 -1.27 6.11 -10.79
CA SER A 80 -0.89 4.94 -10.00
C SER A 80 -2.10 4.13 -9.51
N ASP A 81 -3.22 4.78 -9.20
CA ASP A 81 -4.48 4.10 -8.86
C ASP A 81 -4.99 3.27 -10.04
N PHE A 82 -4.86 3.75 -11.28
CA PHE A 82 -5.22 2.93 -12.46
C PHE A 82 -4.38 1.66 -12.58
N PHE A 83 -3.06 1.75 -12.38
CA PHE A 83 -2.21 0.56 -12.44
C PHE A 83 -2.66 -0.48 -11.42
N LEU A 84 -3.00 -0.05 -10.19
CA LEU A 84 -3.52 -0.95 -9.18
C LEU A 84 -4.92 -1.50 -9.54
N LEU A 85 -5.85 -0.64 -9.96
CA LEU A 85 -7.21 -1.07 -10.29
C LEU A 85 -7.23 -2.10 -11.42
N LEU A 86 -6.35 -1.96 -12.42
CA LEU A 86 -6.20 -2.94 -13.52
C LEU A 86 -5.71 -4.31 -13.03
N THR A 87 -5.09 -4.42 -11.85
CA THR A 87 -4.66 -5.69 -11.27
C THR A 87 -5.81 -6.46 -10.61
N LEU A 88 -6.84 -5.77 -10.13
CA LEU A 88 -7.94 -6.35 -9.33
C LEU A 88 -8.75 -7.45 -10.06
N PRO A 89 -9.08 -7.31 -11.37
CA PRO A 89 -9.75 -8.39 -12.10
C PRO A 89 -8.91 -9.67 -12.15
N PHE A 90 -7.58 -9.55 -12.24
CA PHE A 90 -6.70 -10.71 -12.25
C PHE A 90 -6.67 -11.41 -10.89
N TRP A 91 -6.66 -10.64 -9.79
CA TRP A 91 -6.81 -11.21 -8.45
C TRP A 91 -8.16 -11.90 -8.24
N ALA A 92 -9.25 -11.33 -8.77
CA ALA A 92 -10.57 -11.94 -8.70
C ALA A 92 -10.64 -13.27 -9.48
N LEU A 93 -10.06 -13.31 -10.69
CA LEU A 93 -9.99 -14.52 -11.52
C LEU A 93 -9.08 -15.59 -10.90
N TYR A 94 -7.94 -15.18 -10.36
CA TYR A 94 -7.01 -16.05 -9.67
C TYR A 94 -7.69 -16.81 -8.51
N ILE A 95 -8.45 -16.09 -7.67
CA ILE A 95 -9.16 -16.67 -6.52
C ILE A 95 -10.37 -17.53 -6.95
N SER A 96 -11.08 -17.11 -8.01
CA SER A 96 -12.31 -17.77 -8.48
C SER A 96 -12.02 -19.05 -9.27
N GLN A 97 -11.06 -19.01 -10.20
CA GLN A 97 -10.86 -20.05 -11.21
C GLN A 97 -9.55 -20.83 -11.03
N TRP A 98 -8.77 -20.57 -9.97
CA TRP A 98 -7.45 -21.19 -9.75
C TRP A 98 -6.48 -20.96 -10.90
N LEU A 99 -6.70 -19.91 -11.70
CA LEU A 99 -5.90 -19.63 -12.88
C LEU A 99 -4.63 -18.90 -12.43
N THR A 100 -3.53 -19.65 -12.35
CA THR A 100 -2.24 -19.12 -11.90
C THR A 100 -1.35 -18.82 -13.08
N TRP A 101 -0.82 -17.61 -13.10
CA TRP A 101 0.13 -17.16 -14.10
C TRP A 101 1.46 -16.91 -13.40
N ASP A 102 2.46 -17.71 -13.70
CA ASP A 102 3.75 -17.67 -13.00
C ASP A 102 4.46 -16.31 -13.14
N ILE A 103 4.28 -15.63 -14.27
CA ILE A 103 4.85 -14.30 -14.51
C ILE A 103 3.94 -13.18 -13.98
N LEU A 104 2.62 -13.38 -13.99
CA LEU A 104 1.69 -12.31 -13.65
C LEU A 104 1.72 -12.03 -12.15
N CYS A 105 1.83 -13.05 -11.29
CA CYS A 105 1.73 -12.78 -9.86
C CYS A 105 2.82 -11.85 -9.29
N PRO A 106 4.12 -12.06 -9.61
CA PRO A 106 5.17 -11.10 -9.25
C PRO A 106 4.86 -9.67 -9.74
N VAL A 107 4.29 -9.55 -10.95
CA VAL A 107 3.92 -8.26 -11.55
C VAL A 107 2.74 -7.61 -10.82
N LEU A 108 1.69 -8.36 -10.48
CA LEU A 108 0.53 -7.84 -9.74
C LEU A 108 0.96 -7.34 -8.35
N ASN A 109 1.82 -8.08 -7.66
CA ASN A 109 2.34 -7.66 -6.36
C ASN A 109 3.26 -6.43 -6.48
N ALA A 110 4.10 -6.37 -7.52
CA ALA A 110 4.93 -5.20 -7.80
C ALA A 110 4.08 -3.95 -8.12
N MET A 111 2.95 -4.09 -8.83
CA MET A 111 2.02 -2.99 -9.10
C MET A 111 1.32 -2.51 -7.81
N TYR A 112 1.00 -3.42 -6.90
CA TYR A 112 0.46 -3.08 -5.58
C TYR A 112 1.44 -2.26 -4.76
N THR A 113 2.68 -2.72 -4.62
CA THR A 113 3.71 -2.00 -3.86
C THR A 113 4.10 -0.69 -4.54
N LEU A 114 4.08 -0.63 -5.87
CA LEU A 114 4.28 0.61 -6.63
C LEU A 114 3.20 1.64 -6.30
N ASN A 115 1.93 1.24 -6.24
CA ASN A 115 0.84 2.12 -5.86
C ASN A 115 1.01 2.65 -4.43
N PHE A 116 1.38 1.78 -3.49
CA PHE A 116 1.66 2.20 -2.12
C PHE A 116 2.76 3.26 -2.04
N TYR A 117 3.97 2.97 -2.55
CA TYR A 117 5.11 3.89 -2.43
C TYR A 117 4.89 5.19 -3.19
N SER A 118 4.38 5.11 -4.42
CA SER A 118 4.14 6.32 -5.22
C SER A 118 3.03 7.18 -4.61
N GLY A 119 1.96 6.58 -4.09
CA GLY A 119 0.91 7.26 -3.34
C GLY A 119 1.47 8.04 -2.15
N VAL A 120 2.26 7.39 -1.29
CA VAL A 120 2.90 8.04 -0.13
C VAL A 120 3.80 9.20 -0.56
N PHE A 121 4.62 9.00 -1.58
CA PHE A 121 5.56 10.01 -2.05
C PHE A 121 4.85 11.21 -2.68
N PHE A 122 3.83 11.00 -3.52
CA PHE A 122 3.06 12.11 -4.09
C PHE A 122 2.30 12.91 -3.03
N VAL A 123 1.73 12.25 -2.03
CA VAL A 123 1.06 12.93 -0.90
C VAL A 123 2.09 13.68 -0.03
N SER A 124 3.28 13.12 0.17
CA SER A 124 4.38 13.82 0.88
C SER A 124 4.83 15.07 0.13
N CYS A 125 5.04 14.97 -1.18
CA CYS A 125 5.39 16.13 -2.02
C CYS A 125 4.28 17.19 -2.03
N MET A 126 3.01 16.77 -2.09
CA MET A 126 1.86 17.66 -1.97
C MET A 126 1.85 18.41 -0.63
N SER A 127 2.19 17.71 0.46
CA SER A 127 2.29 18.29 1.80
C SER A 127 3.43 19.30 1.93
N LEU A 128 4.58 19.00 1.33
CA LEU A 128 5.73 19.90 1.27
C LEU A 128 5.42 21.16 0.45
N ASP A 129 4.82 21.00 -0.73
CA ASP A 129 4.41 22.11 -1.59
C ASP A 129 3.47 23.08 -0.84
N MET A 130 2.47 22.52 -0.14
CA MET A 130 1.56 23.30 0.69
C MET A 130 2.27 24.00 1.85
N TYR A 131 3.22 23.33 2.51
CA TYR A 131 4.03 23.91 3.58
C TYR A 131 4.87 25.09 3.10
N LEU A 132 5.57 24.96 1.97
CA LEU A 132 6.40 26.02 1.40
C LEU A 132 5.56 27.22 0.96
N GLN A 133 4.39 26.99 0.37
CA GLN A 133 3.50 28.07 -0.04
C GLN A 133 2.89 28.85 1.14
N ILE A 134 2.52 28.17 2.23
CA ILE A 134 1.82 28.80 3.36
C ILE A 134 2.80 29.39 4.38
N VAL A 135 3.80 28.60 4.78
CA VAL A 135 4.70 28.96 5.89
C VAL A 135 5.83 29.86 5.42
N HIS A 136 6.33 29.63 4.20
CA HIS A 136 7.46 30.38 3.63
C HIS A 136 7.03 31.37 2.53
N ALA A 137 5.73 31.46 2.23
CA ALA A 137 5.18 32.32 1.18
C ALA A 137 5.88 32.17 -0.19
N CYS A 138 6.40 30.97 -0.50
CA CYS A 138 7.07 30.73 -1.78
C CYS A 138 6.08 30.85 -2.94
N SER A 139 6.34 31.75 -3.89
CA SER A 139 5.47 31.95 -5.05
C SER A 139 5.68 30.84 -6.10
N PRO A 140 4.62 30.12 -6.53
CA PRO A 140 4.73 28.99 -7.45
C PRO A 140 4.89 29.40 -8.94
N HIS A 141 5.07 30.68 -9.26
CA HIS A 141 4.89 31.21 -10.63
C HIS A 141 6.14 31.26 -11.51
N SER A 142 7.28 30.73 -11.07
CA SER A 142 8.48 30.68 -11.92
C SER A 142 8.52 29.41 -12.78
N SER A 143 8.84 29.56 -14.06
CA SER A 143 9.09 28.45 -15.00
C SER A 143 10.11 27.43 -14.45
N THR A 144 11.09 27.90 -13.69
CA THR A 144 12.10 27.07 -13.02
C THR A 144 11.47 26.14 -11.97
N VAL A 145 10.47 26.61 -11.22
CA VAL A 145 9.77 25.82 -10.20
C VAL A 145 9.00 24.69 -10.88
N TRP A 146 8.36 24.94 -12.03
CA TRP A 146 7.67 23.91 -12.81
C TRP A 146 8.61 22.82 -13.34
N ARG A 147 9.74 23.20 -13.91
CA ARG A 147 10.76 22.22 -14.37
C ARG A 147 11.27 21.38 -13.21
N ASN A 148 11.56 22.00 -12.06
CA ASN A 148 12.03 21.29 -10.87
C ASN A 148 10.97 20.31 -10.33
N SER A 149 9.68 20.70 -10.32
CA SER A 149 8.59 19.81 -9.91
C SER A 149 8.45 18.58 -10.82
N VAL A 150 8.64 18.73 -12.14
CA VAL A 150 8.66 17.59 -13.07
C VAL A 150 9.83 16.65 -12.76
N LEU A 151 11.00 17.18 -12.45
CA LEU A 151 12.15 16.37 -12.04
C LEU A 151 11.87 15.61 -10.74
N VAL A 152 11.27 16.27 -9.74
CA VAL A 152 10.84 15.62 -8.49
C VAL A 152 9.88 14.47 -8.77
N LEU A 153 8.89 14.64 -9.66
CA LEU A 153 7.97 13.56 -10.03
C LEU A 153 8.69 12.35 -10.64
N LEU A 154 9.64 12.59 -11.55
CA LEU A 154 10.44 11.52 -12.15
C LEU A 154 11.25 10.76 -11.08
N VAL A 155 11.87 11.48 -10.15
CA VAL A 155 12.62 10.86 -9.04
C VAL A 155 11.69 10.04 -8.15
N MET A 156 10.49 10.54 -7.81
CA MET A 156 9.53 9.79 -7.00
C MET A 156 9.06 8.52 -7.70
N TRP A 157 8.82 8.56 -9.02
CA TRP A 157 8.47 7.36 -9.79
C TRP A 157 9.61 6.33 -9.79
N ILE A 158 10.84 6.76 -10.07
CA ILE A 158 12.02 5.88 -10.06
C ILE A 158 12.20 5.25 -8.68
N LEU A 159 12.09 6.04 -7.61
CA LEU A 159 12.20 5.56 -6.24
C LEU A 159 11.10 4.57 -5.89
N SER A 160 9.85 4.84 -6.30
CA SER A 160 8.72 3.93 -6.08
C SER A 160 8.92 2.60 -6.78
N ILE A 161 9.36 2.62 -8.05
CA ILE A 161 9.66 1.41 -8.82
C ILE A 161 10.80 0.64 -8.15
N ALA A 162 11.89 1.32 -7.78
CA ALA A 162 13.05 0.71 -7.13
C ALA A 162 12.67 0.00 -5.82
N LEU A 163 11.81 0.62 -5.00
CA LEU A 163 11.33 0.03 -3.74
C LEU A 163 10.33 -1.11 -3.93
N SER A 164 9.67 -1.18 -5.10
CA SER A 164 8.68 -2.21 -5.43
C SER A 164 9.31 -3.48 -6.01
N ILE A 165 10.51 -3.37 -6.59
CA ILE A 165 11.23 -4.49 -7.21
C ILE A 165 11.50 -5.64 -6.21
N PRO A 166 12.02 -5.41 -4.99
CA PRO A 166 12.27 -6.49 -4.04
C PRO A 166 11.00 -7.29 -3.74
N ASP A 167 9.88 -6.62 -3.47
CA ASP A 167 8.61 -7.28 -3.20
C ASP A 167 8.14 -8.11 -4.41
N GLY A 168 8.35 -7.65 -5.64
CA GLY A 168 8.07 -8.42 -6.85
C GLY A 168 9.00 -9.63 -7.03
N LEU A 169 10.32 -9.45 -6.90
CA LEU A 169 11.32 -10.49 -7.14
C LEU A 169 11.28 -11.63 -6.12
N PHE A 170 10.95 -11.32 -4.87
CA PHE A 170 10.80 -12.32 -3.81
C PHE A 170 9.37 -12.88 -3.73
N THR A 171 8.50 -12.55 -4.68
CA THR A 171 7.18 -13.18 -4.81
C THR A 171 7.25 -14.31 -5.82
N SER A 172 6.80 -15.50 -5.44
CA SER A 172 6.78 -16.68 -6.30
C SER A 172 5.49 -17.47 -6.13
N THR A 173 5.09 -18.20 -7.17
CA THR A 173 3.98 -19.16 -7.10
C THR A 173 4.46 -20.44 -6.41
N ARG A 174 3.87 -20.77 -5.26
CA ARG A 174 4.15 -22.01 -4.52
C ARG A 174 2.93 -22.91 -4.53
N GLN A 175 3.14 -24.16 -4.93
CA GLN A 175 2.14 -25.20 -4.83
C GLN A 175 2.07 -25.70 -3.38
N ILE A 176 0.97 -25.44 -2.69
CA ILE A 176 0.75 -25.88 -1.30
C ILE A 176 0.08 -27.26 -1.26
N THR A 177 -0.70 -27.59 -2.29
CA THR A 177 -1.39 -28.88 -2.42
C THR A 177 -1.52 -29.24 -3.90
N ASN A 178 -1.82 -30.51 -4.23
CA ASN A 178 -1.96 -30.98 -5.61
C ASN A 178 -2.92 -30.15 -6.48
N THR A 179 -3.82 -29.36 -5.88
CA THR A 179 -4.80 -28.50 -6.55
C THR A 179 -4.65 -27.00 -6.24
N THR A 180 -3.73 -26.62 -5.35
CA THR A 180 -3.69 -25.28 -4.74
C THR A 180 -2.35 -24.60 -4.98
N ILE A 181 -2.32 -23.61 -5.87
CA ILE A 181 -1.14 -22.78 -6.15
C ILE A 181 -1.37 -21.41 -5.51
N MET A 182 -0.59 -21.09 -4.47
CA MET A 182 -0.62 -19.80 -3.79
C MET A 182 0.50 -18.91 -4.27
N CYS A 183 0.18 -17.66 -4.58
CA CYS A 183 1.20 -16.65 -4.77
C CYS A 183 1.63 -16.09 -3.42
N THR A 184 2.86 -16.39 -3.02
CA THR A 184 3.39 -16.03 -1.71
C THR A 184 4.79 -15.47 -1.85
N GLN A 185 5.17 -14.65 -0.88
CA GLN A 185 6.51 -14.08 -0.80
C GLN A 185 7.48 -15.09 -0.20
N ASP A 186 8.30 -15.68 -1.06
CA ASP A 186 9.31 -16.65 -0.71
C ASP A 186 10.72 -16.07 -0.85
N TYR A 187 11.34 -15.82 0.30
CA TYR A 187 12.70 -15.30 0.40
C TYR A 187 13.74 -16.44 0.56
N GLY A 188 13.32 -17.71 0.51
CA GLY A 188 14.15 -18.86 0.87
C GLY A 188 14.35 -19.00 2.38
N GLN A 189 14.36 -20.24 2.88
CA GLN A 189 14.44 -20.50 4.33
C GLN A 189 15.78 -20.04 4.95
N GLU A 190 16.86 -19.94 4.16
CA GLU A 190 18.18 -19.53 4.67
C GLU A 190 18.34 -18.01 4.90
N HIS A 191 17.36 -17.19 4.51
CA HIS A 191 17.46 -15.72 4.59
C HIS A 191 16.27 -15.04 5.29
N LEU A 192 15.52 -15.79 6.10
CA LEU A 192 14.35 -15.30 6.86
C LEU A 192 14.65 -14.06 7.72
N PHE A 193 15.84 -13.96 8.33
CA PHE A 193 16.25 -12.77 9.07
C PHE A 193 16.35 -11.52 8.18
N TRP A 194 16.97 -11.65 7.01
CA TRP A 194 17.10 -10.55 6.05
C TRP A 194 15.75 -10.14 5.47
N LYS A 195 14.82 -11.08 5.25
CA LYS A 195 13.42 -10.77 4.89
C LYS A 195 12.79 -9.81 5.89
N VAL A 196 12.90 -10.09 7.19
CA VAL A 196 12.35 -9.23 8.25
C VAL A 196 13.05 -7.88 8.29
N VAL A 197 14.38 -7.85 8.22
CA VAL A 197 15.15 -6.60 8.24
C VAL A 197 14.76 -5.71 7.06
N PHE A 198 14.73 -6.24 5.84
CA PHE A 198 14.32 -5.48 4.65
C PHE A 198 12.90 -4.95 4.78
N ARG A 199 11.97 -5.77 5.26
CA ARG A 199 10.57 -5.37 5.45
C ARG A 199 10.39 -4.30 6.51
N VAL A 200 11.12 -4.38 7.62
CA VAL A 200 11.10 -3.34 8.66
C VAL A 200 11.68 -2.04 8.12
N ILE A 201 12.80 -2.10 7.39
CA ILE A 201 13.40 -0.92 6.74
C ILE A 201 12.42 -0.29 5.74
N GLN A 202 11.81 -1.10 4.87
CA GLN A 202 10.81 -0.66 3.90
C GLN A 202 9.60 -0.02 4.59
N ASN A 203 9.12 -0.58 5.69
CA ASN A 203 8.03 0.00 6.48
C ASN A 203 8.42 1.34 7.11
N ILE A 204 9.62 1.44 7.68
CA ILE A 204 10.12 2.69 8.25
C ILE A 204 10.24 3.78 7.18
N LEU A 205 10.84 3.46 6.04
CA LEU A 205 11.07 4.41 4.94
C LEU A 205 9.80 4.75 4.16
N GLY A 206 8.94 3.76 3.94
CA GLY A 206 7.72 3.87 3.13
C GLY A 206 6.50 4.34 3.90
N PHE A 207 6.47 4.21 5.23
CA PHE A 207 5.30 4.55 6.04
C PHE A 207 5.63 5.51 7.18
N LEU A 208 6.52 5.12 8.11
CA LEU A 208 6.74 5.88 9.33
C LEU A 208 7.39 7.25 9.07
N PHE A 209 8.45 7.28 8.28
CA PHE A 209 9.14 8.53 7.94
C PHE A 209 8.21 9.51 7.19
N PRO A 210 7.50 9.10 6.13
CA PRO A 210 6.50 9.95 5.47
C PRO A 210 5.39 10.42 6.41
N PHE A 211 4.90 9.56 7.32
CA PHE A 211 3.88 9.92 8.31
C PHE A 211 4.34 11.05 9.23
N LEU A 212 5.53 10.90 9.82
CA LEU A 212 6.11 11.90 10.71
C LEU A 212 6.37 13.22 9.97
N PHE A 213 6.89 13.14 8.75
CA PHE A 213 7.12 14.30 7.89
C PHE A 213 5.82 15.05 7.59
N MET A 214 4.77 14.36 7.15
CA MET A 214 3.47 14.98 6.86
C MET A 214 2.87 15.60 8.12
N THR A 215 2.92 14.89 9.26
CA THR A 215 2.42 15.39 10.55
C THR A 215 3.14 16.68 10.96
N PHE A 216 4.46 16.72 10.81
CA PHE A 216 5.26 17.94 11.03
C PHE A 216 4.82 19.08 10.11
N CYS A 217 4.73 18.87 8.79
CA CYS A 217 4.30 19.90 7.85
C CYS A 217 2.91 20.45 8.21
N TYR A 218 1.93 19.59 8.50
CA TYR A 218 0.57 20.04 8.78
C TYR A 218 0.39 20.68 10.15
N SER A 219 1.10 20.23 11.17
CA SER A 219 1.10 20.91 12.47
C SER A 219 1.57 22.36 12.33
N ARG A 220 2.65 22.59 11.57
CA ARG A 220 3.15 23.95 11.29
C ARG A 220 2.18 24.77 10.46
N ILE A 221 1.56 24.18 9.44
CA ILE A 221 0.53 24.85 8.65
C ILE A 221 -0.67 25.23 9.53
N ALA A 222 -1.12 24.34 10.41
CA ALA A 222 -2.23 24.59 11.33
C ALA A 222 -1.92 25.72 12.31
N CYS A 223 -0.70 25.74 12.87
CA CYS A 223 -0.25 26.83 13.74
C CYS A 223 -0.29 28.18 13.03
N VAL A 224 0.33 28.29 11.84
CA VAL A 224 0.32 29.54 11.06
C VAL A 224 -1.12 29.96 10.74
N LEU A 225 -1.96 29.03 10.31
CA LEU A 225 -3.32 29.34 9.92
C LEU A 225 -4.21 29.77 11.12
N SER A 226 -3.97 29.21 12.30
CA SER A 226 -4.64 29.63 13.54
C SER A 226 -4.27 31.06 13.96
N ALA A 227 -3.02 31.47 13.69
CA ALA A 227 -2.54 32.82 13.99
C ALA A 227 -3.02 33.87 12.97
N SER A 228 -3.18 33.50 11.70
CA SER A 228 -3.41 34.48 10.61
C SER A 228 -4.88 34.76 10.25
N GLN A 229 -5.86 34.05 10.83
CA GLN A 229 -7.32 34.20 10.55
C GLN A 229 -7.72 34.27 9.05
N ILE A 230 -6.98 33.63 8.13
CA ILE A 230 -7.24 33.75 6.67
C ILE A 230 -8.48 32.92 6.26
N PRO A 231 -9.58 33.54 5.79
CA PRO A 231 -10.78 32.80 5.40
C PRO A 231 -10.59 32.11 4.03
N GLY A 232 -10.62 30.77 4.02
CA GLY A 232 -10.57 29.93 2.81
C GLY A 232 -9.51 28.82 2.84
N PHE A 233 -8.34 29.09 3.44
CA PHE A 233 -7.25 28.11 3.54
C PHE A 233 -7.58 26.95 4.48
N ARG A 234 -8.43 27.17 5.49
CA ARG A 234 -8.86 26.14 6.45
C ARG A 234 -9.57 24.96 5.78
N ARG A 235 -10.29 25.21 4.67
CA ARG A 235 -10.96 24.16 3.89
C ARG A 235 -9.98 23.33 3.07
N ALA A 236 -9.01 23.97 2.42
CA ALA A 236 -7.96 23.27 1.68
C ALA A 236 -7.12 22.41 2.63
N LEU A 237 -6.72 22.97 3.78
CA LEU A 237 -6.01 22.25 4.85
C LEU A 237 -6.81 21.06 5.37
N CYS A 238 -8.10 21.23 5.64
CA CYS A 238 -8.96 20.14 6.08
C CYS A 238 -9.04 19.02 5.04
N LEU A 239 -9.06 19.33 3.72
CA LEU A 239 -8.99 18.30 2.69
C LEU A 239 -7.68 17.53 2.71
N VAL A 240 -6.53 18.21 2.76
CA VAL A 240 -5.27 17.45 2.71
C VAL A 240 -5.07 16.66 3.99
N LEU A 241 -5.44 17.20 5.15
CA LEU A 241 -5.47 16.47 6.42
C LEU A 241 -6.41 15.25 6.36
N THR A 242 -7.58 15.38 5.73
CA THR A 242 -8.52 14.26 5.57
C THR A 242 -7.95 13.21 4.62
N LEU A 243 -7.38 13.61 3.48
CA LEU A 243 -6.74 12.69 2.53
C LEU A 243 -5.59 11.92 3.19
N VAL A 244 -4.73 12.64 3.92
CA VAL A 244 -3.60 12.07 4.66
C VAL A 244 -4.10 11.14 5.76
N GLY A 245 -5.07 11.58 6.57
CA GLY A 245 -5.66 10.78 7.64
C GLY A 245 -6.30 9.50 7.12
N VAL A 246 -7.10 9.58 6.06
CA VAL A 246 -7.71 8.42 5.40
C VAL A 246 -6.64 7.49 4.84
N PHE A 247 -5.63 8.02 4.16
CA PHE A 247 -4.52 7.21 3.65
C PHE A 247 -3.85 6.43 4.78
N PHE A 248 -3.45 7.09 5.87
CA PHE A 248 -2.81 6.41 6.98
C PHE A 248 -3.73 5.44 7.71
N VAL A 249 -5.01 5.76 7.91
CA VAL A 249 -5.97 4.86 8.56
C VAL A 249 -6.21 3.60 7.74
N LEU A 250 -6.22 3.69 6.41
CA LEU A 250 -6.42 2.53 5.53
C LEU A 250 -5.15 1.70 5.34
N TRP A 251 -3.98 2.33 5.32
CA TRP A 251 -2.71 1.65 5.08
C TRP A 251 -1.97 1.19 6.35
N CYS A 252 -2.18 1.83 7.50
CA CYS A 252 -1.54 1.47 8.77
C CYS A 252 -1.84 0.03 9.19
N PRO A 253 -3.12 -0.42 9.20
CA PRO A 253 -3.45 -1.77 9.67
C PRO A 253 -2.71 -2.83 8.86
N TYR A 254 -2.67 -2.67 7.53
CA TYR A 254 -1.96 -3.58 6.63
C TYR A 254 -0.46 -3.60 6.92
N ASN A 255 0.17 -2.43 7.02
CA ASN A 255 1.59 -2.30 7.30
C ASN A 255 2.01 -2.91 8.64
N VAL A 256 1.18 -2.75 9.68
CA VAL A 256 1.41 -3.37 11.00
C VAL A 256 1.27 -4.89 10.92
N VAL A 257 0.20 -5.39 10.30
CA VAL A 257 -0.06 -6.83 10.15
C VAL A 257 1.04 -7.50 9.31
N LEU A 258 1.54 -6.82 8.27
CA LEU A 258 2.62 -7.31 7.41
C LEU A 258 3.94 -7.49 8.17
N VAL A 259 4.27 -6.57 9.09
CA VAL A 259 5.44 -6.70 9.98
C VAL A 259 5.24 -7.85 10.96
N LEU A 260 4.05 -7.96 11.58
CA LEU A 260 3.72 -9.06 12.50
C LEU A 260 3.80 -10.43 11.83
N HIS A 261 3.32 -10.54 10.58
CA HIS A 261 3.42 -11.77 9.79
C HIS A 261 4.87 -12.16 9.52
N SER A 262 5.74 -11.17 9.33
CA SER A 262 7.15 -11.44 9.04
C SER A 262 7.93 -11.83 10.30
N LEU A 263 7.52 -11.35 11.48
CA LEU A 263 8.02 -11.82 12.77
C LEU A 263 7.57 -13.25 13.09
N GLN A 264 6.37 -13.64 12.62
CA GLN A 264 5.92 -15.03 12.70
C GLN A 264 6.81 -15.97 11.88
N ASP A 265 7.21 -15.57 10.66
CA ASP A 265 8.10 -16.36 9.79
C ASP A 265 9.47 -16.67 10.43
N VAL A 266 9.94 -15.84 11.38
CA VAL A 266 11.21 -16.03 12.13
C VAL A 266 11.00 -16.85 13.42
N GLY A 267 9.81 -17.40 13.64
CA GLY A 267 9.52 -18.32 14.75
C GLY A 267 9.26 -17.66 16.11
N VAL A 268 9.02 -16.33 16.13
CA VAL A 268 8.67 -15.57 17.34
C VAL A 268 7.22 -15.84 17.76
N ILE A 269 6.33 -16.16 16.81
CA ILE A 269 4.92 -16.49 17.05
C ILE A 269 4.68 -17.93 16.55
N ARG A 270 4.41 -18.87 17.46
CA ARG A 270 4.32 -20.32 17.13
C ARG A 270 2.91 -20.92 17.18
N SER A 271 1.90 -20.15 17.57
CA SER A 271 0.53 -20.67 17.73
C SER A 271 -0.26 -20.67 16.40
N CYS A 272 -0.80 -21.83 16.01
CA CYS A 272 -1.65 -21.98 14.81
C CYS A 272 -2.89 -21.07 14.84
N GLU A 273 -3.49 -20.84 16.02
CA GLU A 273 -4.60 -19.89 16.17
C GLU A 273 -4.18 -18.43 15.84
N SER A 274 -2.97 -18.03 16.23
CA SER A 274 -2.42 -16.71 15.89
C SER A 274 -2.11 -16.60 14.41
N SER A 275 -1.60 -17.67 13.77
CA SER A 275 -1.40 -17.69 12.32
C SER A 275 -2.73 -17.56 11.55
N ARG A 276 -3.78 -18.27 11.97
CA ARG A 276 -5.11 -18.17 11.33
C ARG A 276 -5.68 -16.76 11.43
N LYS A 277 -5.59 -16.12 12.61
CA LYS A 277 -6.06 -14.75 12.83
C LYS A 277 -5.26 -13.74 12.01
N LEU A 278 -3.95 -13.96 11.87
CA LEU A 278 -3.07 -13.05 11.15
C LEU A 278 -3.30 -13.09 9.64
N ASP A 279 -3.56 -14.26 9.05
CA ASP A 279 -3.92 -14.37 7.64
C ASP A 279 -5.25 -13.70 7.31
N TYR A 280 -6.26 -13.90 8.16
CA TYR A 280 -7.53 -13.17 8.05
C TYR A 280 -7.33 -11.67 8.17
N ALA A 281 -6.53 -11.23 9.15
CA ALA A 281 -6.22 -9.81 9.34
C ALA A 281 -5.48 -9.25 8.12
N LEU A 282 -4.54 -9.99 7.52
CA LEU A 282 -3.80 -9.55 6.34
C LEU A 282 -4.76 -9.30 5.17
N GLN A 283 -5.65 -10.25 4.88
CA GLN A 283 -6.62 -10.11 3.79
C GLN A 283 -7.62 -8.98 4.00
N ILE A 284 -8.12 -8.81 5.24
CA ILE A 284 -9.06 -7.73 5.57
C ILE A 284 -8.35 -6.37 5.49
N THR A 285 -7.13 -6.26 6.02
CA THR A 285 -6.39 -5.00 6.04
C THR A 285 -5.86 -4.62 4.65
N GLU A 286 -5.52 -5.60 3.82
CA GLU A 286 -5.24 -5.40 2.39
C GLU A 286 -6.49 -4.95 1.64
N SER A 287 -7.64 -5.60 1.87
CA SER A 287 -8.92 -5.17 1.30
C SER A 287 -9.24 -3.72 1.68
N LEU A 288 -9.00 -3.36 2.95
CA LEU A 288 -9.17 -2.00 3.46
C LEU A 288 -8.24 -1.00 2.77
N SER A 289 -6.99 -1.40 2.45
CA SER A 289 -6.05 -0.54 1.73
C SER A 289 -6.60 -0.19 0.34
N PHE A 290 -7.20 -1.15 -0.39
CA PHE A 290 -7.80 -0.88 -1.72
C PHE A 290 -8.94 0.13 -1.72
N VAL A 291 -9.64 0.32 -0.60
CA VAL A 291 -10.71 1.32 -0.48
C VAL A 291 -10.19 2.74 -0.72
N HIS A 292 -8.91 3.00 -0.48
CA HIS A 292 -8.33 4.33 -0.67
C HIS A 292 -8.47 4.82 -2.12
N CYS A 293 -8.34 3.94 -3.12
CA CYS A 293 -8.50 4.28 -4.54
C CYS A 293 -9.91 4.83 -4.85
N CYS A 294 -10.94 4.41 -4.11
CA CYS A 294 -12.30 4.88 -4.29
C CYS A 294 -12.57 6.20 -3.55
N LEU A 295 -11.82 6.48 -2.48
CA LEU A 295 -12.02 7.67 -1.66
C LEU A 295 -11.33 8.92 -2.23
N ASN A 296 -10.22 8.78 -2.95
CA ASN A 296 -9.50 9.93 -3.53
C ASN A 296 -10.42 10.82 -4.39
N PRO A 297 -11.22 10.28 -5.34
CA PRO A 297 -12.15 11.07 -6.14
C PRO A 297 -13.28 11.69 -5.31
N LEU A 298 -13.85 10.94 -4.35
CA LEU A 298 -14.93 11.42 -3.50
C LEU A 298 -14.48 12.60 -2.64
N LEU A 299 -13.33 12.47 -1.98
CA LEU A 299 -12.76 13.52 -1.14
C LEU A 299 -12.47 14.80 -1.95
N TYR A 300 -11.94 14.65 -3.16
CA TYR A 300 -11.72 15.80 -4.05
C TYR A 300 -13.03 16.48 -4.45
N ALA A 301 -14.07 15.71 -4.81
CA ALA A 301 -15.37 16.23 -5.22
C ALA A 301 -16.11 16.95 -4.08
N PHE A 302 -16.08 16.42 -2.85
CA PHE A 302 -16.78 17.01 -1.71
C PHE A 302 -16.19 18.36 -1.28
N VAL A 303 -14.87 18.53 -1.35
CA VAL A 303 -14.25 19.75 -0.83
C VAL A 303 -14.14 20.87 -1.85
N LYS A 304 -13.90 20.56 -3.13
CA LYS A 304 -13.99 21.59 -4.19
C LYS A 304 -15.46 21.85 -4.50
N LYS A 305 -16.09 22.74 -3.74
CA LYS A 305 -17.48 23.23 -3.96
C LYS A 305 -17.81 23.63 -5.42
N ARG A 306 -16.80 23.90 -6.27
CA ARG A 306 -16.98 24.14 -7.72
C ARG A 306 -17.31 22.87 -8.54
N PHE A 307 -17.19 21.68 -7.98
CA PHE A 307 -17.41 20.41 -8.68
C PHE A 307 -18.90 20.03 -8.76
N ARG A 308 -19.72 20.50 -7.81
CA ARG A 308 -21.19 20.38 -7.86
C ARG A 308 -21.87 21.13 -9.02
N ALA A 309 -21.14 21.99 -9.73
CA ALA A 309 -21.69 22.73 -10.87
C ALA A 309 -21.41 22.05 -12.22
N TYR A 310 -20.61 20.97 -12.24
CA TYR A 310 -20.23 20.24 -13.45
C TYR A 310 -20.70 18.77 -13.46
N LEU A 311 -21.29 18.31 -12.34
CA LEU A 311 -22.09 17.09 -12.19
C LEU A 311 -23.56 17.48 -12.17
#